data_AF-A0A7C5DLS9-F1
#
_entry.id   AF-A0A7C5DLS9-F1
#
_cell.length_a   1.000
_cell.length_b   1.000
_cell.length_c   1.000
_cell.angle_alpha   90.00
_cell.angle_beta   90.00
_cell.angle_gamma   90.00
#
_symmetry.space_group_name_H-M   'P 1'
#
loop_
_entity.id
_entity.type
_entity.pdbx_description
1 polymer ?
#
loop_
_entity_poly.entity_id
_entity_poly.type
_entity_poly.pdbx_seq_one_letter_code
_entity_poly.pdbx_strand_id
1 'polypeptide(L)'
;GTLTDEEFDIMKEHAQVTWEMLSPLQFPKKYENVPLYAAAHHERLDGGGYPHNLSENQIPLQARIIAVADVFEALLSERPYKDGKKVSEAMKIIAFMVQDHKLDKAVVDILLDSGLHISFAQKIAKPEQVDNVDIKKIKSIYHIKK
;
A
#
# COMPACT_ATOMS: atom_id res chain seq x y z
N GLY A 1 11.65 -16.86 6.79
CA GLY A 1 12.99 -16.60 6.20
C GLY A 1 12.90 -15.41 5.27
N THR A 2 14.03 -15.03 4.67
CA THR A 2 14.06 -14.09 3.55
C THR A 2 13.86 -14.88 2.26
N LEU A 3 12.98 -14.42 1.37
CA LEU A 3 12.79 -15.05 0.06
C LEU A 3 14.06 -14.91 -0.79
N THR A 4 14.36 -15.92 -1.60
CA THR A 4 15.31 -15.76 -2.72
C THR A 4 14.71 -14.86 -3.80
N ASP A 5 15.53 -14.39 -4.73
CA ASP A 5 15.04 -13.59 -5.87
C ASP A 5 14.03 -14.39 -6.71
N GLU A 6 14.26 -15.69 -6.89
CA GLU A 6 13.36 -16.61 -7.60
C GLU A 6 12.01 -16.77 -6.86
N GLU A 7 12.04 -16.95 -5.54
CA GLU A 7 10.83 -17.04 -4.72
C GLU A 7 10.06 -15.70 -4.72
N PHE A 8 10.78 -14.57 -4.76
CA PHE A 8 10.19 -13.25 -4.86
C PHE A 8 9.53 -13.04 -6.23
N ASP A 9 10.14 -13.52 -7.31
CA ASP A 9 9.56 -13.48 -8.65
C ASP A 9 8.25 -14.27 -8.71
N ILE A 10 8.23 -15.50 -8.18
CA ILE A 10 7.02 -16.32 -8.08
C ILE A 10 5.95 -15.61 -7.23
N MET A 11 6.33 -14.99 -6.11
CA MET A 11 5.38 -14.27 -5.26
C MET A 11 4.71 -13.10 -6.01
N LYS A 12 5.44 -12.37 -6.86
CA LYS A 12 4.87 -11.26 -7.66
C LYS A 12 3.81 -11.73 -8.66
N GLU A 13 3.86 -12.99 -9.10
CA GLU A 13 2.92 -13.54 -10.09
C GLU A 13 1.46 -13.45 -9.63
N HIS A 14 1.18 -13.41 -8.32
CA HIS A 14 -0.21 -13.33 -7.84
C HIS A 14 -0.99 -12.14 -8.41
N ALA A 15 -0.31 -11.01 -8.67
CA ALA A 15 -0.94 -9.83 -9.26
C ALA A 15 -1.30 -10.07 -10.74
N GLN A 16 -0.41 -10.74 -11.48
CA GLN A 16 -0.65 -11.16 -12.86
C GLN A 16 -1.76 -12.22 -12.93
N VAL A 17 -1.72 -13.23 -12.05
CA VAL A 17 -2.76 -14.25 -11.93
C VAL A 17 -4.11 -13.62 -11.58
N THR A 18 -4.14 -12.60 -10.73
CA THR A 18 -5.37 -11.84 -10.42
C THR A 18 -5.96 -11.20 -11.69
N TRP A 19 -5.12 -10.59 -12.53
CA TRP A 19 -5.56 -10.05 -13.82
C TRP A 19 -6.11 -11.15 -14.74
N GLU A 20 -5.40 -12.27 -14.87
CA GLU A 20 -5.79 -13.39 -15.75
C GLU A 20 -7.10 -14.03 -15.32
N MET A 21 -7.35 -14.12 -14.01
CA MET A 21 -8.59 -14.68 -13.46
C MET A 21 -9.77 -13.70 -13.60
N LEU A 22 -9.55 -12.41 -13.39
CA LEU A 22 -10.64 -11.43 -13.31
C LEU A 22 -10.97 -10.75 -14.65
N SER A 23 -9.97 -10.50 -15.50
CA SER A 23 -10.18 -9.79 -16.77
C SER A 23 -11.14 -10.46 -17.76
N PRO A 24 -11.30 -11.80 -17.81
CA PRO A 24 -12.29 -12.45 -18.68
C PRO A 24 -13.71 -12.40 -18.13
N LEU A 25 -13.91 -12.04 -16.86
CA LEU A 25 -15.22 -12.05 -16.23
C LEU A 25 -16.06 -10.85 -16.70
N GLN A 26 -17.35 -11.08 -16.91
CA GLN A 26 -18.28 -10.02 -17.29
C GLN A 26 -18.76 -9.25 -16.07
N PHE A 27 -18.07 -8.15 -15.75
CA PHE A 27 -18.51 -7.22 -14.72
C PHE A 27 -19.61 -6.28 -15.23
N PRO A 28 -20.58 -5.89 -14.39
CA PRO A 28 -21.44 -4.75 -14.69
C PRO A 28 -20.61 -3.51 -14.95
N LYS A 29 -21.05 -2.61 -15.85
CA LYS A 29 -20.31 -1.40 -16.26
C LYS A 29 -19.68 -0.61 -15.10
N LYS A 30 -20.40 -0.44 -13.99
CA LYS A 30 -19.90 0.27 -12.79
C LYS A 30 -18.69 -0.40 -12.11
N TYR A 31 -18.39 -1.65 -12.43
CA TYR A 31 -17.31 -2.48 -11.88
C TYR A 31 -16.34 -3.00 -12.95
N GLU A 32 -16.42 -2.49 -14.19
CA GLU A 32 -15.60 -2.97 -15.31
C GLU A 32 -14.09 -2.88 -15.05
N ASN A 33 -13.67 -1.95 -14.20
CA ASN A 33 -12.26 -1.72 -13.87
C ASN A 33 -11.78 -2.47 -12.62
N VAL A 34 -12.63 -3.30 -11.98
CA VAL A 34 -12.22 -4.11 -10.81
C VAL A 34 -11.00 -4.99 -11.09
N PRO A 35 -10.89 -5.69 -12.25
CA PRO A 35 -9.70 -6.45 -12.58
C PRO A 35 -8.42 -5.61 -12.57
N LEU A 36 -8.49 -4.39 -13.15
CA LEU A 36 -7.36 -3.47 -13.19
C LEU A 36 -6.98 -2.99 -11.79
N TYR A 37 -7.96 -2.59 -10.97
CA TYR A 37 -7.69 -2.09 -9.62
C TYR A 37 -7.05 -3.17 -8.74
N ALA A 38 -7.54 -4.40 -8.85
CA ALA A 38 -7.01 -5.55 -8.11
C ALA A 38 -5.62 -5.96 -8.61
N ALA A 39 -5.36 -5.98 -9.91
CA ALA A 39 -4.04 -6.35 -10.42
C ALA A 39 -2.97 -5.26 -10.18
N ALA A 40 -3.36 -3.99 -10.24
CA ALA A 40 -2.42 -2.87 -10.19
C ALA A 40 -2.05 -2.37 -8.77
N HIS A 41 -2.51 -3.01 -7.70
CA HIS A 41 -2.26 -2.52 -6.33
C HIS A 41 -0.79 -2.66 -5.87
N HIS A 42 0.04 -3.38 -6.63
CA HIS A 42 1.50 -3.43 -6.44
C HIS A 42 2.28 -2.57 -7.45
N GLU A 43 1.58 -1.83 -8.31
CA GLU A 43 2.20 -0.81 -9.14
C GLU A 43 2.67 0.36 -8.28
N ARG A 44 3.81 0.95 -8.66
CA ARG A 44 4.45 2.04 -7.93
C ARG A 44 4.52 3.28 -8.80
N LEU A 45 4.38 4.47 -8.21
CA LEU A 45 4.35 5.71 -8.99
C LEU A 45 5.67 5.98 -9.73
N ASP A 46 6.78 5.45 -9.24
CA ASP A 46 8.10 5.48 -9.89
C ASP A 46 8.25 4.52 -11.08
N GLY A 47 7.21 3.74 -11.40
CA GLY A 47 7.20 2.77 -12.50
C GLY A 47 7.94 1.46 -12.20
N GLY A 48 8.51 1.30 -11.00
CA GLY A 48 9.22 0.08 -10.58
C GLY A 48 8.32 -0.98 -9.94
N GLY A 49 7.01 -0.93 -10.22
CA GLY A 49 6.00 -1.85 -9.71
C GLY A 49 5.75 -3.04 -10.65
N TYR A 50 4.73 -3.83 -10.32
CA TYR A 50 4.33 -5.01 -11.09
C TYR A 50 2.80 -5.15 -11.03
N PRO A 51 2.14 -5.89 -11.95
CA PRO A 51 2.70 -6.78 -12.97
C PRO A 51 3.00 -6.14 -14.34
N HIS A 52 2.56 -4.91 -14.59
CA HIS A 52 2.62 -4.27 -15.91
C HIS A 52 3.63 -3.12 -16.00
N ASN A 53 4.27 -2.74 -14.89
CA ASN A 53 5.21 -1.62 -14.79
C ASN A 53 4.54 -0.30 -15.25
N LEU A 54 3.34 -0.04 -14.72
CA LEU A 54 2.56 1.13 -15.08
C LEU A 54 3.28 2.41 -14.62
N SER A 55 3.30 3.42 -15.48
CA SER A 55 3.68 4.78 -15.05
C SER A 55 2.61 5.36 -14.15
N GLU A 56 2.97 6.35 -13.31
CA GLU A 56 2.05 7.04 -12.42
C GLU A 56 0.69 7.36 -13.08
N ASN A 57 0.70 8.01 -14.25
CA ASN A 57 -0.53 8.43 -14.94
C ASN A 57 -1.43 7.27 -15.42
N GLN A 58 -0.91 6.05 -15.47
CA GLN A 58 -1.65 4.85 -15.85
C GLN A 58 -2.24 4.13 -14.63
N ILE A 59 -1.72 4.37 -13.41
CA ILE A 59 -2.20 3.73 -12.19
C ILE A 59 -3.47 4.44 -11.70
N PRO A 60 -4.65 3.77 -11.72
CA PRO A 60 -5.89 4.38 -11.28
C PRO A 60 -5.84 4.73 -9.80
N LEU A 61 -6.50 5.82 -9.41
CA LEU A 61 -6.58 6.25 -8.00
C LEU A 61 -7.02 5.12 -7.06
N GLN A 62 -7.95 4.27 -7.48
CA GLN A 62 -8.43 3.12 -6.72
C GLN A 62 -7.30 2.14 -6.40
N ALA A 63 -6.44 1.83 -7.37
CA ALA A 63 -5.27 0.96 -7.15
C ALA A 63 -4.27 1.63 -6.19
N ARG A 64 -4.06 2.95 -6.31
CA ARG A 64 -3.19 3.71 -5.38
C ARG A 64 -3.73 3.69 -3.95
N ILE A 65 -5.06 3.77 -3.78
CA ILE A 65 -5.72 3.66 -2.47
C ILE A 65 -5.52 2.25 -1.89
N ILE A 66 -5.75 1.20 -2.70
CA ILE A 66 -5.54 -0.18 -2.27
C ILE A 66 -4.07 -0.41 -1.89
N ALA A 67 -3.11 0.10 -2.66
CA ALA A 67 -1.68 -0.01 -2.38
C ALA A 67 -1.32 0.56 -1.00
N VAL A 68 -1.81 1.76 -0.67
CA VAL A 68 -1.58 2.38 0.65
C VAL A 68 -2.25 1.56 1.77
N ALA A 69 -3.47 1.09 1.54
CA ALA A 69 -4.20 0.28 2.52
C ALA A 69 -3.51 -1.06 2.80
N ASP A 70 -3.10 -1.78 1.75
CA ASP A 70 -2.41 -3.06 1.83
C ASP A 70 -1.07 -2.94 2.56
N VAL A 71 -0.25 -1.95 2.18
CA VAL A 71 1.03 -1.68 2.87
C VAL A 71 0.79 -1.34 4.34
N PHE A 72 -0.20 -0.52 4.67
CA PHE A 72 -0.48 -0.15 6.05
C PHE A 72 -0.92 -1.34 6.89
N GLU A 73 -1.88 -2.12 6.40
CA GLU A 73 -2.35 -3.33 7.08
C GLU A 73 -1.21 -4.33 7.25
N ALA A 74 -0.47 -4.65 6.18
CA ALA A 74 0.63 -5.61 6.21
C ALA A 74 1.76 -5.24 7.19
N LEU A 75 2.00 -3.95 7.42
CA LEU A 75 2.97 -3.48 8.41
C LEU A 75 2.48 -3.65 9.85
N LEU A 76 1.16 -3.59 10.08
CA LEU A 76 0.55 -3.77 11.40
C LEU A 76 0.26 -5.23 11.74
N SER A 77 0.07 -6.09 10.73
CA SER A 77 -0.26 -7.51 10.94
C SER A 77 0.89 -8.28 11.59
N GLU A 78 0.53 -9.11 12.57
CA GLU A 78 1.41 -10.13 13.11
C GLU A 78 1.49 -11.31 12.13
N ARG A 79 2.70 -11.80 11.88
CA ARG A 79 2.95 -13.01 11.10
C ARG A 79 3.64 -14.03 12.02
N PRO A 80 3.57 -15.36 11.74
CA PRO A 80 4.16 -16.39 12.60
C PRO A 80 5.65 -16.20 12.96
N TYR A 81 6.36 -15.33 12.24
CA TYR A 81 7.79 -15.06 12.40
C TYR A 81 8.13 -13.59 12.69
N LYS A 82 7.13 -12.72 12.84
CA LYS A 82 7.35 -11.27 13.00
C LYS A 82 6.14 -10.59 13.63
N ASP A 83 6.38 -9.91 14.74
CA ASP A 83 5.40 -9.03 15.36
C ASP A 83 5.05 -7.87 14.42
N GLY A 84 3.77 -7.48 14.45
CA GLY A 84 3.31 -6.29 13.78
C GLY A 84 4.02 -5.04 14.33
N LYS A 85 4.20 -4.03 13.47
CA LYS A 85 4.85 -2.78 13.87
C LYS A 85 3.91 -1.90 14.69
N LYS A 86 4.51 -0.95 15.41
CA LYS A 86 3.76 0.17 15.99
C LYS A 86 3.22 1.08 14.88
N VAL A 87 2.09 1.75 15.12
CA VAL A 87 1.47 2.63 14.12
C VAL A 87 2.42 3.75 13.71
N SER A 88 3.15 4.34 14.65
CA SER A 88 4.14 5.38 14.35
C SER A 88 5.27 4.88 13.45
N GLU A 89 5.70 3.63 13.62
CA GLU A 89 6.74 3.00 12.81
C GLU A 89 6.23 2.66 11.40
N ALA A 90 5.02 2.10 11.31
CA ALA A 90 4.36 1.82 10.04
C ALA A 90 4.20 3.10 9.19
N MET A 91 3.70 4.18 9.81
CA MET A 91 3.55 5.47 9.12
C MET A 91 4.89 6.09 8.71
N LYS A 92 5.97 5.85 9.47
CA LYS A 92 7.31 6.30 9.09
C LYS A 92 7.82 5.57 7.84
N ILE A 93 7.57 4.26 7.74
CA ILE A 93 7.92 3.46 6.55
C ILE A 93 7.13 3.95 5.34
N ILE A 94 5.81 4.14 5.48
CA ILE A 94 4.95 4.69 4.42
C ILE A 94 5.44 6.07 3.97
N ALA A 95 5.85 6.93 4.91
CA ALA A 95 6.38 8.26 4.58
C ALA A 95 7.67 8.20 3.73
N PHE A 96 8.57 7.26 4.00
CA PHE A 96 9.74 7.02 3.14
C PHE A 96 9.33 6.47 1.77
N MET A 97 8.32 5.60 1.71
CA MET A 97 7.80 5.13 0.42
C MET A 97 7.18 6.25 -0.42
N VAL A 98 6.54 7.24 0.20
CA VAL A 98 6.09 8.47 -0.49
C VAL A 98 7.29 9.30 -0.94
N GLN A 99 8.30 9.48 -0.08
CA GLN A 99 9.53 10.21 -0.43
C GLN A 99 10.26 9.58 -1.63
N ASP A 100 10.30 8.26 -1.70
CA ASP A 100 10.87 7.49 -2.81
C ASP A 100 9.95 7.43 -4.05
N HIS A 101 8.84 8.19 -4.07
CA HIS A 101 7.86 8.20 -5.16
C HIS A 101 7.21 6.84 -5.45
N LYS A 102 7.05 5.98 -4.43
CA LYS A 102 6.42 4.66 -4.58
C LYS A 102 4.91 4.69 -4.30
N LEU A 103 4.49 5.48 -3.31
CA LEU A 103 3.10 5.59 -2.87
C LEU A 103 2.54 7.00 -3.10
N ASP A 104 1.22 7.08 -3.28
CA ASP A 104 0.52 8.34 -3.52
C ASP A 104 0.47 9.23 -2.28
N LYS A 105 1.12 10.39 -2.38
CA LYS A 105 1.18 11.40 -1.33
C LYS A 105 -0.21 11.86 -0.88
N ALA A 106 -1.13 12.11 -1.80
CA ALA A 106 -2.45 12.66 -1.46
C ALA A 106 -3.30 11.63 -0.70
N VAL A 107 -3.17 10.34 -1.06
CA VAL A 107 -3.82 9.24 -0.33
C VAL A 107 -3.25 9.13 1.09
N VAL A 108 -1.93 9.18 1.25
CA VAL A 108 -1.28 9.13 2.58
C VAL A 108 -1.63 10.36 3.43
N ASP A 109 -1.74 11.53 2.82
CA ASP A 109 -2.20 12.75 3.49
C ASP A 109 -3.61 12.57 4.06
N ILE A 110 -4.55 12.01 3.28
CA ILE A 110 -5.92 11.73 3.74
C ILE A 110 -5.91 10.72 4.90
N LEU A 111 -5.12 9.65 4.80
CA LEU A 111 -5.01 8.63 5.86
C LEU A 111 -4.56 9.23 7.20
N LEU A 112 -3.62 10.18 7.14
CA LEU A 112 -3.12 10.90 8.32
C LEU A 112 -4.14 11.93 8.84
N ASP A 113 -4.61 12.83 7.98
CA ASP A 113 -5.41 13.99 8.39
C ASP A 113 -6.81 13.62 8.88
N SER A 114 -7.38 12.52 8.36
CA SER A 114 -8.66 12.00 8.81
C SER A 114 -8.60 11.23 10.13
N GLY A 115 -7.39 10.91 10.64
CA GLY A 115 -7.22 10.02 11.79
C GLY A 115 -7.54 8.55 11.49
N LEU A 116 -7.77 8.18 10.22
CA LEU A 116 -8.11 6.80 9.84
C LEU A 116 -7.02 5.81 10.26
N HIS A 117 -5.75 6.19 10.16
CA HIS A 117 -4.62 5.35 10.61
C HIS A 117 -4.75 4.88 12.07
N ILE A 118 -5.21 5.74 12.99
CA ILE A 118 -5.43 5.35 14.39
C ILE A 118 -6.72 4.53 14.52
N SER A 119 -7.84 5.03 13.98
CA SER A 119 -9.14 4.38 14.15
C SER A 119 -9.20 2.97 13.54
N PHE A 120 -8.43 2.73 12.46
CA PHE A 120 -8.28 1.42 11.86
C PHE A 120 -7.33 0.54 12.68
N ALA A 121 -6.17 1.06 13.08
CA ALA A 121 -5.22 0.31 13.89
C ALA A 121 -5.83 -0.19 15.21
N GLN A 122 -6.69 0.60 15.85
CA GLN A 122 -7.44 0.20 17.05
C GLN A 122 -8.35 -1.02 16.85
N LYS A 123 -8.74 -1.32 15.61
CA LYS A 123 -9.61 -2.46 15.28
C LYS A 123 -8.84 -3.73 14.95
N ILE A 124 -7.63 -3.60 14.41
CA ILE A 124 -6.89 -4.73 13.82
C ILE A 124 -5.56 -5.05 14.51
N ALA A 125 -4.96 -4.08 15.20
CA ALA A 125 -3.66 -4.22 15.85
C ALA A 125 -3.83 -4.43 17.35
N LYS A 126 -2.81 -4.99 18.00
CA LYS A 126 -2.79 -5.12 19.45
C LYS A 126 -2.74 -3.75 20.12
N PRO A 127 -3.34 -3.55 21.31
CA PRO A 127 -3.33 -2.26 22.00
C PRO A 127 -1.94 -1.64 22.16
N GLU A 128 -0.91 -2.46 22.42
CA GLU A 128 0.49 -2.03 22.56
C GLU A 128 1.15 -1.52 21.27
N GLN A 129 0.57 -1.83 20.10
CA GLN A 129 1.01 -1.33 18.81
C GLN A 129 0.45 0.07 18.51
N VAL A 130 -0.67 0.45 19.13
CA VAL A 130 -1.36 1.73 18.89
C VAL A 130 -0.72 2.81 19.75
N ASP A 131 0.36 3.39 19.24
CA ASP A 131 1.09 4.48 19.88
C ASP A 131 0.76 5.86 19.26
N ASN A 132 1.26 6.92 19.90
CA ASN A 132 1.02 8.28 19.43
C ASN A 132 1.81 8.58 18.14
N VAL A 133 1.10 9.04 17.11
CA VAL A 133 1.66 9.40 15.81
C VAL A 133 1.83 10.91 15.71
N ASP A 134 3.08 11.38 15.61
CA ASP A 134 3.36 12.80 15.31
C ASP A 134 3.20 13.06 13.81
N ILE A 135 1.98 13.43 13.41
CA ILE A 135 1.62 13.67 12.00
C ILE A 135 2.54 14.71 11.36
N LYS A 136 2.91 15.79 12.07
CA LYS A 136 3.76 16.85 11.51
C LYS A 136 5.15 16.30 11.19
N LYS A 137 5.72 15.51 12.10
CA LYS A 137 7.01 14.85 11.89
C LYS A 137 6.96 13.84 10.75
N ILE A 138 5.89 13.04 10.66
CA ILE A 138 5.71 12.10 9.54
C ILE A 138 5.64 12.84 8.20
N LYS A 139 4.79 13.87 8.09
CA LYS A 139 4.65 14.65 6.85
C LYS A 139 5.93 15.36 6.44
N SER A 140 6.78 15.79 7.39
CA SER A 140 8.05 16.45 7.09
C SER A 140 9.05 15.59 6.30
N ILE A 141 8.88 14.26 6.29
CA ILE A 141 9.75 13.34 5.54
C ILE A 141 9.58 13.53 4.02
N TYR A 142 8.37 13.80 3.54
CA TYR A 142 8.05 13.89 2.11
C TYR A 142 7.49 15.25 1.66
N HIS A 143 7.31 16.20 2.58
CA HIS A 143 6.97 17.60 2.28
C HIS A 143 8.18 18.54 2.30
N ILE A 144 9.36 18.05 1.93
CA ILE A 144 10.55 18.90 1.87
C ILE A 144 10.26 20.05 0.90
N LYS A 145 10.26 21.29 1.43
CA LYS A 145 10.18 22.50 0.62
C LYS A 145 11.35 22.46 -0.36
N LYS A 146 11.06 22.26 -1.65
CA LYS A 146 11.97 22.66 -2.72
C LYS A 146 12.09 24.19 -2.71
#